data_AF-A0A832MIP0-F1
#
_entry.id   AF-A0A832MIP0-F1
#
_cell.length_a   1.000
_cell.length_b   1.000
_cell.length_c   1.000
_cell.angle_alpha   90.00
_cell.angle_beta   90.00
_cell.angle_gamma   90.00
#
_symmetry.space_group_name_H-M   'P 1'
#
loop_
_entity.id
_entity.type
_entity.pdbx_description
1 polymer ?
#
loop_
_entity_poly.entity_id
_entity_poly.type
_entity_poly.pdbx_seq_one_letter_code
_entity_poly.pdbx_strand_id
1 'polypeptide(L)'
;MRGVHGSREGNVQIVHGNSGKVAQKGSVRRRSRAEKVGRLKYTIELLKRLERQISEIDVRTRTLMAGLREWISFEPSYIQKVACEDEVDIEIITCLIQKGVGVYCPQPSPQSLLDTT
;
A
#
# COMPACT_ATOMS: atom_id res chain seq x y z
N MET A 1 -12.59 -17.07 46.94
CA MET A 1 -12.53 -15.67 46.46
C MET A 1 -12.95 -15.63 45.00
N ARG A 2 -13.85 -14.69 44.66
CA ARG A 2 -14.10 -14.08 43.33
C ARG A 2 -14.27 -15.07 42.15
N GLY A 3 -15.47 -15.42 41.72
CA GLY A 3 -16.51 -14.50 41.22
C GLY A 3 -16.22 -14.18 39.76
N VAL A 4 -16.66 -15.03 38.84
CA VAL A 4 -16.66 -14.72 37.39
C VAL A 4 -18.11 -14.56 36.97
N HIS A 5 -18.38 -13.33 36.54
CA HIS A 5 -19.65 -12.79 36.08
C HIS A 5 -20.34 -13.70 35.05
N GLY A 6 -21.62 -13.97 35.31
CA GLY A 6 -22.57 -14.25 34.25
C GLY A 6 -22.92 -12.96 33.54
N SER A 7 -22.59 -12.87 32.25
CA SER A 7 -23.15 -11.83 31.37
C SER A 7 -24.32 -12.41 30.61
N ARG A 8 -25.49 -12.02 31.12
CA ARG A 8 -26.83 -12.17 30.55
C ARG A 8 -27.10 -10.89 29.76
N GLU A 9 -26.92 -10.91 28.45
CA GLU A 9 -27.35 -9.85 27.53
C GLU A 9 -27.75 -10.59 26.24
N GLY A 10 -29.02 -10.75 25.90
CA GLY A 10 -29.96 -9.68 25.59
C GLY A 10 -30.41 -9.90 24.15
N ASN A 11 -31.19 -10.97 23.92
CA ASN A 11 -31.82 -11.25 22.64
C ASN A 11 -32.91 -10.20 22.39
N VAL A 12 -32.54 -9.08 21.77
CA VAL A 12 -33.52 -8.10 21.30
C VAL A 12 -34.00 -8.55 19.94
N GLN A 13 -35.10 -9.32 19.93
CA GLN A 13 -35.96 -9.42 18.77
C GLN A 13 -36.51 -8.01 18.47
N ILE A 14 -35.92 -7.33 17.50
CA ILE A 14 -36.56 -6.16 16.89
C ILE A 14 -37.62 -6.71 15.93
N VAL A 15 -38.83 -6.91 16.47
CA VAL A 15 -40.06 -7.01 15.68
C VAL A 15 -40.30 -5.63 15.07
N HIS A 16 -39.73 -5.38 13.89
CA HIS A 16 -40.14 -4.25 13.09
C HIS A 16 -41.41 -4.64 12.34
N GLY A 17 -42.53 -4.11 12.84
CA GLY A 17 -43.85 -4.30 12.26
C GLY A 17 -43.85 -4.01 10.76
N ASN A 18 -44.43 -4.94 10.02
CA ASN A 18 -44.71 -4.82 8.60
C ASN A 18 -45.83 -3.78 8.41
N SER A 19 -45.49 -2.50 8.50
CA SER A 19 -46.38 -1.40 8.11
C SER A 19 -46.09 -1.09 6.65
N GLY A 20 -47.02 -1.50 5.79
CA GLY A 20 -46.92 -1.40 4.33
C GLY A 20 -46.50 0.00 3.90
N LYS A 21 -45.23 0.11 3.48
CA LYS A 21 -44.80 1.21 2.64
C LYS A 21 -44.89 0.72 1.21
N VAL A 22 -45.93 1.16 0.52
CA VAL A 22 -46.02 1.15 -0.94
C VAL A 22 -44.65 1.54 -1.46
N ALA A 23 -43.99 0.63 -2.17
CA ALA A 23 -42.70 0.86 -2.78
C ALA A 23 -42.86 1.99 -3.82
N GLN A 24 -42.78 3.24 -3.37
CA GLN A 24 -42.42 4.33 -4.24
C GLN A 24 -41.01 3.99 -4.72
N LYS A 25 -40.95 3.49 -5.96
CA LYS A 25 -39.73 3.33 -6.73
C LYS A 25 -39.11 4.72 -6.85
N GLY A 26 -38.37 5.12 -5.81
CA GLY A 26 -37.71 6.40 -5.73
C GLY A 26 -36.85 6.52 -6.97
N SER A 27 -37.17 7.48 -7.84
CA SER A 27 -36.39 7.74 -9.03
C SER A 27 -34.94 7.95 -8.57
N VAL A 28 -34.05 7.02 -8.93
CA VAL A 28 -32.63 7.18 -8.65
C VAL A 28 -32.21 8.47 -9.34
N ARG A 29 -32.03 9.53 -8.56
CA ARG A 29 -31.69 10.86 -9.09
C ARG A 29 -30.38 10.71 -9.83
N ARG A 30 -30.44 10.82 -11.16
CA ARG A 30 -29.23 10.81 -12.00
C ARG A 30 -28.43 12.05 -11.64
N ARG A 31 -27.14 11.84 -11.34
CA ARG A 31 -26.21 12.94 -11.05
C ARG A 31 -26.15 13.91 -12.23
N SER A 32 -26.17 15.20 -11.93
CA SER A 32 -26.01 16.24 -12.93
C SER A 32 -24.60 16.21 -13.54
N ARG A 33 -24.42 16.80 -14.73
CA ARG A 33 -23.10 16.93 -15.36
C ARG A 33 -22.12 17.68 -14.44
N ALA A 34 -22.58 18.74 -13.79
CA ALA A 34 -21.77 19.52 -12.85
C ALA A 34 -21.32 18.68 -11.64
N GLU A 35 -22.21 17.87 -11.07
CA GLU A 35 -21.88 16.96 -9.95
C GLU A 35 -20.84 15.90 -10.37
N LYS A 36 -20.96 15.35 -11.59
CA LYS A 36 -19.98 14.40 -12.13
C LYS A 36 -18.61 15.04 -12.34
N VAL A 37 -18.58 16.23 -12.96
CA VAL A 37 -17.34 16.99 -13.20
C VAL A 37 -16.69 17.41 -11.88
N GLY A 38 -17.48 17.87 -10.91
CA GLY A 38 -16.97 18.25 -9.58
C GLY A 38 -16.31 17.10 -8.85
N ARG A 39 -16.93 15.90 -8.87
CA ARG A 39 -16.31 14.70 -8.29
C ARG A 39 -15.03 14.30 -9.02
N LEU A 40 -15.01 14.35 -10.35
CA LEU A 40 -13.81 14.03 -11.12
C LEU A 40 -12.65 14.98 -10.79
N LYS A 41 -12.91 16.29 -10.72
CA LYS A 41 -11.91 17.28 -10.32
C LYS A 41 -11.39 17.01 -8.91
N TYR A 42 -12.27 16.74 -7.96
CA TYR A 42 -11.88 16.38 -6.60
C TYR A 42 -10.97 15.14 -6.57
N THR A 43 -11.33 14.08 -7.30
CA THR A 43 -10.51 12.87 -7.38
C THR A 43 -9.14 13.15 -7.98
N ILE A 44 -9.05 13.95 -9.04
CA ILE A 44 -7.77 14.33 -9.66
C ILE A 44 -6.88 15.09 -8.68
N GLU A 45 -7.42 16.07 -7.97
CA GLU A 45 -6.65 16.84 -6.99
C GLU A 45 -6.20 15.99 -5.79
N LEU A 46 -7.04 15.03 -5.36
CA LEU A 46 -6.66 14.07 -4.34
C LEU A 46 -5.51 13.17 -4.82
N LEU A 47 -5.54 12.67 -6.06
CA LEU A 47 -4.46 11.86 -6.62
C LEU A 47 -3.15 12.64 -6.69
N LYS A 48 -3.17 13.87 -7.22
CA LYS A 48 -1.97 14.73 -7.25
C LYS A 48 -1.37 14.97 -5.86
N ARG A 49 -2.23 15.16 -4.85
CA ARG A 49 -1.77 15.32 -3.46
C ARG A 49 -1.09 14.05 -2.96
N LEU A 50 -1.66 12.88 -3.22
CA LEU A 50 -1.10 11.59 -2.81
C LEU A 50 0.23 11.32 -3.53
N GLU A 51 0.30 11.55 -4.84
CA GLU A 51 1.54 11.41 -5.62
C GLU A 51 2.67 12.28 -5.05
N ARG A 52 2.36 13.54 -4.69
CA ARG A 52 3.33 14.42 -4.04
C ARG A 52 3.78 13.87 -2.69
N GLN A 53 2.85 13.36 -1.87
CA GLN A 53 3.19 12.79 -0.56
C GLN A 53 4.07 11.55 -0.69
N ILE A 54 3.80 10.68 -1.66
CA ILE A 54 4.63 9.51 -1.97
C ILE A 54 6.03 9.96 -2.37
N SER A 55 6.14 10.94 -3.28
CA SER A 55 7.43 11.49 -3.69
C SER A 55 8.23 12.07 -2.52
N GLU A 56 7.58 12.81 -1.61
CA GLU A 56 8.24 13.32 -0.40
C GLU A 56 8.71 12.20 0.54
N ILE A 57 7.92 11.13 0.68
CA ILE A 57 8.31 9.94 1.47
C ILE A 57 9.52 9.25 0.83
N ASP A 58 9.53 9.08 -0.48
CA ASP A 58 10.66 8.47 -1.19
C ASP A 58 11.94 9.27 -1.00
N VAL A 59 11.87 10.60 -1.12
CA VAL A 59 13.04 11.48 -0.89
C VAL A 59 13.56 11.30 0.53
N ARG A 60 12.69 11.39 1.55
CA ARG A 60 13.09 11.19 2.96
C ARG A 60 13.69 9.81 3.17
N THR A 61 13.11 8.77 2.58
CA THR A 61 13.57 7.38 2.71
C THR A 61 14.96 7.22 2.09
N ARG A 62 15.20 7.77 0.89
CA ARG A 62 16.53 7.76 0.25
C ARG A 62 17.57 8.51 1.06
N THR A 63 17.21 9.68 1.61
CA THR A 63 18.12 10.46 2.47
C THR A 63 18.49 9.69 3.75
N LEU A 64 17.51 9.05 4.40
CA LEU A 64 17.76 8.22 5.58
C LEU A 64 18.64 7.01 5.24
N MET A 65 18.33 6.28 4.17
CA MET A 65 19.14 5.15 3.72
C MET A 65 20.58 5.55 3.36
N ALA A 66 20.77 6.74 2.77
CA ALA A 66 22.11 7.25 2.48
C ALA A 66 22.89 7.57 3.77
N GLY A 67 22.25 8.21 4.75
CA GLY A 67 22.90 8.54 6.04
C GLY A 67 23.19 7.31 6.90
N LEU A 68 22.41 6.24 6.75
CA LEU A 68 22.53 5.00 7.52
C LEU A 68 23.22 3.88 6.75
N ARG A 69 23.77 4.16 5.57
CA ARG A 69 24.32 3.16 4.64
C ARG A 69 25.36 2.24 5.27
N GLU A 70 26.20 2.77 6.16
CA GLU A 70 27.27 2.01 6.83
C GLU A 70 26.78 1.24 8.07
N TRP A 71 25.57 1.55 8.54
CA TRP A 71 24.99 1.03 9.78
C TRP A 71 23.84 0.05 9.53
N ILE A 72 23.31 0.00 8.31
CA ILE A 72 22.22 -0.90 7.92
C ILE A 72 22.82 -2.12 7.22
N SER A 73 22.71 -3.26 7.90
CA SER A 73 22.81 -4.58 7.27
C SER A 73 21.42 -5.17 7.13
N PHE A 74 21.03 -5.56 5.92
CA PHE A 74 19.78 -6.30 5.72
C PHE A 74 20.03 -7.79 5.88
N GLU A 75 19.09 -8.48 6.52
CA GLU A 75 19.11 -9.93 6.60
C GLU A 75 18.93 -10.52 5.18
N PRO A 76 19.72 -11.53 4.78
CA PRO A 76 19.55 -12.24 3.52
C PRO A 76 18.11 -12.63 3.17
N SER A 77 17.36 -13.12 4.16
CA SER A 77 15.96 -13.54 4.01
C SER A 77 15.05 -12.36 3.65
N TYR A 78 15.35 -11.17 4.16
CA TYR A 78 14.66 -9.95 3.82
C TYR A 78 14.98 -9.55 2.37
N ILE A 79 16.27 -9.48 1.99
CA ILE A 79 16.68 -9.12 0.63
C ILE A 79 16.01 -10.05 -0.39
N GLN A 80 16.06 -11.36 -0.17
CA GLN A 80 15.41 -12.34 -1.05
C GLN A 80 13.91 -12.09 -1.19
N LYS A 81 13.23 -11.80 -0.08
CA LYS A 81 11.79 -11.55 -0.09
C LYS A 81 11.39 -10.28 -0.84
N VAL A 82 12.23 -9.23 -0.82
CA VAL A 82 11.86 -7.92 -1.39
C VAL A 82 12.45 -7.71 -2.79
N ALA A 83 13.57 -8.35 -3.13
CA ALA A 83 14.30 -8.11 -4.36
C ALA A 83 14.20 -9.25 -5.40
N CYS A 84 13.90 -10.49 -4.98
CA CYS A 84 13.85 -11.62 -5.91
C CYS A 84 12.45 -11.83 -6.46
N GLU A 85 12.32 -11.83 -7.78
CA GLU A 85 11.08 -12.16 -8.48
C GLU A 85 11.10 -13.62 -8.96
N ASP A 86 12.27 -14.15 -9.29
CA ASP A 86 12.46 -15.51 -9.79
C ASP A 86 13.56 -16.29 -9.07
N GLU A 87 13.71 -17.58 -9.43
CA GLU A 87 14.73 -18.46 -8.84
C GLU A 87 16.16 -18.04 -9.21
N VAL A 88 16.35 -17.33 -10.33
CA VAL A 88 17.65 -16.84 -10.77
C VAL A 88 18.12 -15.72 -9.84
N ASP A 89 17.23 -14.80 -9.46
CA ASP A 89 17.53 -13.73 -8.50
C ASP A 89 17.96 -14.31 -7.16
N ILE A 90 17.30 -15.37 -6.69
CA ILE A 90 17.63 -16.03 -5.43
C ILE A 90 19.05 -16.61 -5.48
N GLU A 91 19.40 -17.27 -6.59
CA GLU A 91 20.73 -17.86 -6.78
C GLU A 91 21.82 -16.78 -6.85
N ILE A 92 21.55 -15.66 -7.54
CA ILE A 92 22.46 -14.52 -7.60
C ILE A 92 22.72 -13.95 -6.21
N ILE A 93 21.66 -13.64 -5.44
CA ILE A 93 21.79 -13.09 -4.09
C ILE A 93 22.52 -14.08 -3.16
N THR A 94 22.19 -15.36 -3.24
CA THR A 94 22.84 -16.42 -2.44
C THR A 94 24.34 -16.51 -2.73
N CYS A 95 24.73 -16.47 -4.01
CA CYS A 95 26.13 -16.47 -4.43
C CYS A 95 26.89 -15.23 -3.91
N LEU A 96 26.27 -14.05 -3.95
CA LEU A 96 26.88 -12.81 -3.46
C LEU A 96 27.14 -12.85 -1.95
N ILE A 97 26.17 -13.34 -1.18
CA ILE A 97 26.30 -13.49 0.28
C ILE A 97 27.41 -14.49 0.63
N GLN A 98 27.45 -15.65 -0.03
CA GLN A 98 28.46 -16.68 0.22
C GLN A 98 29.89 -16.19 -0.05
N LYS A 99 30.06 -15.29 -1.02
CA LYS A 99 31.36 -14.69 -1.36
C LYS A 99 31.76 -13.53 -0.42
N GLY A 100 30.94 -13.20 0.58
CA GLY A 100 31.20 -12.07 1.48
C GLY A 100 31.16 -10.71 0.76
N VAL A 101 30.66 -10.68 -0.47
CA VAL A 101 30.48 -9.44 -1.22
C VAL A 101 29.19 -8.84 -0.73
N GLY A 102 29.28 -7.83 0.15
CA GLY A 102 28.11 -7.05 0.54
C GLY A 102 27.35 -6.62 -0.72
N VAL A 103 26.05 -6.93 -0.78
CA VAL A 103 25.20 -6.71 -1.96
C VAL A 103 25.15 -5.21 -2.25
N TYR A 104 26.10 -4.74 -3.04
CA TYR A 104 26.15 -3.38 -3.53
C TYR A 104 25.28 -3.37 -4.78
N CYS A 105 24.06 -2.87 -4.65
CA CYS A 105 23.20 -2.68 -5.83
C CYS A 105 23.70 -1.42 -6.56
N PRO A 106 24.38 -1.54 -7.72
CA PRO A 106 24.80 -0.38 -8.47
C PRO A 106 23.55 0.35 -8.95
N GLN A 107 23.46 1.66 -8.69
CA GLN A 107 22.40 2.48 -9.25
C GLN A 107 22.56 2.47 -10.78
N PRO A 108 21.49 2.24 -11.58
CA PRO A 108 21.60 2.39 -13.02
C PRO A 108 21.98 3.83 -13.32
N SER A 109 23.17 4.02 -13.89
CA SER A 109 23.58 5.32 -14.41
C SER A 109 22.70 5.68 -15.60
N PRO A 110 22.29 6.96 -15.78
CA PRO A 110 21.38 7.38 -16.85
C PRO A 110 21.81 6.99 -18.27
N GLN A 111 23.08 6.65 -18.50
CA GLN A 111 23.59 6.21 -19.80
C GLN A 111 23.07 4.84 -20.25
N SER A 112 22.72 3.91 -19.36
CA SER A 112 22.41 2.52 -19.76
C SER A 112 21.02 2.33 -20.38
N LEU A 113 20.22 3.40 -20.52
CA LEU A 113 18.88 3.35 -21.13
C LEU A 113 18.89 3.72 -22.62
N LEU A 114 20.04 4.14 -23.17
CA LEU A 114 20.17 4.61 -24.55
C LEU A 114 20.76 3.58 -25.52
N ASP A 115 21.30 2.48 -25.01
CA ASP A 115 22.05 1.49 -25.83
C ASP A 115 21.19 0.33 -26.35
N THR A 116 19.85 0.40 -26.24
CA THR A 116 18.94 -0.67 -26.68
C THR A 116 18.04 -0.32 -27.87
N THR A 117 18.41 0.70 -28.67
CA THR A 117 17.73 1.02 -29.95
C THR A 117 18.68 0.83 -31.11
#